data_AF-A0A4R1WH74-F1
#
_entry.id   AF-A0A4R1WH74-F1
#
_cell.length_a   1.000
_cell.length_b   1.000
_cell.length_c   1.000
_cell.angle_alpha   90.00
_cell.angle_beta   90.00
_cell.angle_gamma   90.00
#
_symmetry.space_group_name_H-M   'P 1'
#
loop_
_entity.id
_entity.type
_entity.pdbx_description
1 polymer ?
#
loop_
_entity_poly.entity_id
_entity_poly.type
_entity_poly.pdbx_seq_one_letter_code
_entity_poly.pdbx_strand_id
1 'polypeptide(L)'
;MAKDYTEAAILLDGLRDDVLWLLILVYTHRRKAAFPEISAMDRESFALELIMLESATRDIVARLTALDDKDIGNRSFQTTFSALKREGLDPKNTNRIGEQVKAYRQAVNTLKVEHRNNYIGHVDEFASVTPRILDNPVSFNDCVSRAVNLLDQMTGRQIEYLFHIGSTEVPIDLRKSLSSSQTK
;
A
#
# COMPACT_ATOMS: atom_id res chain seq x y z
N MET A 1 -34.07 -3.73 -13.47
CA MET A 1 -32.82 -4.40 -13.88
C MET A 1 -32.14 -4.89 -12.62
N ALA A 2 -31.81 -6.18 -12.53
CA ALA A 2 -30.94 -6.64 -11.46
C ALA A 2 -29.61 -5.89 -11.60
N LYS A 3 -29.08 -5.32 -10.51
CA LYS A 3 -27.74 -4.74 -10.54
C LYS A 3 -26.78 -5.91 -10.71
N ASP A 4 -26.07 -5.96 -11.83
CA ASP A 4 -24.95 -6.89 -11.99
C ASP A 4 -23.86 -6.46 -11.01
N TYR A 5 -23.58 -7.32 -10.05
CA TYR A 5 -22.51 -7.11 -9.08
C TYR A 5 -21.32 -7.99 -9.46
N THR A 6 -20.11 -7.44 -9.36
CA THR A 6 -18.88 -8.24 -9.48
C THR A 6 -18.82 -9.28 -8.36
N GLU A 7 -18.49 -10.51 -8.74
CA GLU A 7 -18.27 -11.64 -7.83
C GLU A 7 -17.06 -11.40 -6.93
N ALA A 8 -17.11 -11.90 -5.68
CA ALA A 8 -16.02 -11.72 -4.73
C ALA A 8 -14.70 -12.34 -5.22
N ALA A 9 -14.75 -13.47 -5.94
CA ALA A 9 -13.57 -14.13 -6.49
C ALA A 9 -12.79 -13.22 -7.46
N ILE A 10 -13.49 -12.55 -8.38
CA ILE A 10 -12.90 -11.61 -9.34
C ILE A 10 -12.28 -10.40 -8.60
N LEU A 11 -12.97 -9.89 -7.58
CA LEU A 11 -12.46 -8.78 -6.78
C LEU A 11 -11.21 -9.18 -5.97
N LEU A 12 -11.18 -10.38 -5.39
CA LEU A 12 -10.05 -10.91 -4.63
C LEU A 12 -8.81 -11.12 -5.51
N ASP A 13 -8.97 -11.70 -6.70
CA ASP A 13 -7.86 -11.88 -7.63
C ASP A 13 -7.28 -10.53 -8.05
N GLY A 14 -8.13 -9.56 -8.36
CA GLY A 14 -7.65 -8.24 -8.68
C GLY A 14 -7.00 -7.50 -7.50
N LEU A 15 -7.53 -7.66 -6.28
CA LEU A 15 -6.92 -7.08 -5.08
C LEU A 15 -5.55 -7.69 -4.81
N ARG A 16 -5.36 -8.97 -5.12
CA ARG A 16 -4.05 -9.63 -5.05
C ARG A 16 -3.04 -8.94 -5.94
N ASP A 17 -3.41 -8.59 -7.16
CA ASP A 17 -2.53 -7.85 -8.08
C ASP A 17 -2.22 -6.44 -7.56
N ASP A 18 -3.22 -5.74 -7.01
CA ASP A 18 -3.02 -4.41 -6.42
C ASP A 18 -2.08 -4.45 -5.21
N VAL A 19 -2.25 -5.43 -4.33
CA VAL A 19 -1.39 -5.63 -3.16
C VAL A 19 0.01 -6.05 -3.60
N LEU A 20 0.16 -6.92 -4.61
CA LEU A 20 1.45 -7.28 -5.17
C LEU A 20 2.19 -6.04 -5.69
N TRP A 21 1.51 -5.20 -6.47
CA TRP A 21 2.10 -3.98 -7.00
C TRP A 21 2.48 -2.99 -5.91
N LEU A 22 1.62 -2.81 -4.90
CA LEU A 22 1.94 -2.03 -3.70
C LEU A 22 3.22 -2.53 -3.02
N LEU A 23 3.38 -3.85 -2.88
CA LEU A 23 4.56 -4.43 -2.25
C LEU A 23 5.84 -4.24 -3.09
N ILE A 24 5.75 -4.31 -4.42
CA ILE A 24 6.86 -3.99 -5.33
C ILE A 24 7.29 -2.52 -5.14
N LEU A 25 6.33 -1.59 -5.06
CA LEU A 25 6.61 -0.19 -4.81
C LEU A 25 7.26 0.04 -3.44
N VAL A 26 6.73 -0.57 -2.39
CA VAL A 26 7.30 -0.48 -1.04
C VAL A 26 8.72 -1.04 -0.99
N TYR A 27 8.96 -2.18 -1.63
CA TYR A 27 10.29 -2.77 -1.75
C TYR A 27 11.25 -1.81 -2.46
N THR A 28 10.86 -1.30 -3.62
CA THR A 28 11.68 -0.38 -4.42
C THR A 28 11.98 0.90 -3.66
N HIS A 29 10.96 1.50 -3.04
CA HIS A 29 11.08 2.68 -2.20
C HIS A 29 12.10 2.47 -1.08
N ARG A 30 11.99 1.37 -0.33
CA ARG A 30 12.94 1.06 0.76
C ARG A 30 14.36 0.87 0.27
N ARG A 31 14.56 0.20 -0.87
CA ARG A 31 15.89 -0.02 -1.47
C ARG A 31 16.52 1.31 -1.90
N LYS A 32 15.73 2.20 -2.51
CA LYS A 32 16.18 3.54 -2.93
C LYS A 32 16.43 4.49 -1.75
N ALA A 33 15.58 4.44 -0.73
CA ALA A 33 15.72 5.25 0.49
C ALA A 33 16.95 4.89 1.33
N ALA A 34 17.56 3.73 1.09
CA ALA A 34 18.84 3.37 1.70
C ALA A 34 20.06 4.05 1.04
N PHE A 35 19.85 4.74 -0.09
CA PHE A 35 20.87 5.41 -0.91
C PHE A 35 22.17 4.59 -1.05
N PRO A 36 22.11 3.38 -1.63
CA PRO A 36 23.25 2.46 -1.67
C PRO A 36 24.48 3.04 -2.36
N GLU A 37 24.30 4.01 -3.27
CA GLU A 37 25.35 4.63 -4.07
C GLU A 37 25.60 6.10 -3.69
N ILE A 38 25.16 6.55 -2.50
CA ILE A 38 25.22 7.97 -2.11
C ILE A 38 26.61 8.60 -2.24
N SER A 39 27.67 7.81 -2.01
CA SER A 39 29.06 8.28 -2.09
C SER A 39 29.53 8.58 -3.52
N ALA A 40 28.84 8.04 -4.53
CA ALA A 40 29.15 8.25 -5.95
C ALA A 40 28.17 9.24 -6.61
N MET A 41 27.10 9.66 -5.91
CA MET A 41 26.12 10.59 -6.45
C MET A 41 26.63 12.03 -6.37
N ASP A 42 26.50 12.77 -7.47
CA ASP A 42 26.55 14.23 -7.40
C ASP A 42 25.27 14.80 -6.77
N ARG A 43 25.29 16.11 -6.48
CA ARG A 43 24.17 16.78 -5.79
C ARG A 43 22.87 16.75 -6.61
N GLU A 44 22.99 16.83 -7.93
CA GLU A 44 21.84 16.79 -8.83
C GLU A 44 21.20 15.41 -8.84
N SER A 45 22.00 14.36 -9.02
CA SER A 45 21.55 12.96 -8.97
C SER A 45 20.88 12.63 -7.64
N PHE A 46 21.45 13.11 -6.52
CA PHE A 46 20.84 12.94 -5.22
C PHE A 46 19.47 13.65 -5.12
N ALA A 47 19.36 14.89 -5.59
CA ALA A 47 18.10 15.62 -5.60
C ALA A 47 17.03 14.91 -6.46
N LEU A 48 17.41 14.34 -7.60
CA LEU A 48 16.51 13.55 -8.45
C LEU A 48 16.01 12.29 -7.73
N GLU A 49 16.88 11.57 -7.02
CA GLU A 49 16.48 10.41 -6.21
C GLU A 49 15.50 10.79 -5.10
N LEU A 50 15.68 11.94 -4.45
CA LEU A 50 14.74 12.44 -3.45
C LEU A 50 13.35 12.75 -4.03
N ILE A 51 13.29 13.36 -5.22
CA ILE A 51 12.03 13.62 -5.93
C ILE A 51 11.33 12.30 -6.27
N MET A 52 12.08 11.31 -6.75
CA MET A 52 11.54 9.99 -7.09
C MET A 52 11.01 9.26 -5.84
N LEU A 53 11.71 9.34 -4.71
CA LEU A 53 11.25 8.78 -3.44
C LEU A 53 9.98 9.45 -2.92
N GLU A 54 9.89 10.78 -3.05
CA GLU A 54 8.68 11.50 -2.67
C GLU A 54 7.49 11.15 -3.59
N SER A 55 7.73 11.02 -4.90
CA SER A 55 6.72 10.56 -5.85
C SER A 55 6.25 9.13 -5.52
N ALA A 56 7.18 8.23 -5.22
CA ALA A 56 6.86 6.87 -4.82
C ALA A 56 6.07 6.84 -3.49
N THR A 57 6.39 7.70 -2.53
CA THR A 57 5.63 7.85 -1.28
C THR A 57 4.18 8.26 -1.55
N ARG A 58 3.97 9.26 -2.43
CA ARG A 58 2.63 9.69 -2.84
C ARG A 58 1.85 8.55 -3.51
N ASP A 59 2.47 7.78 -4.40
CA ASP A 59 1.82 6.64 -5.06
C ASP A 59 1.47 5.52 -4.06
N ILE A 60 2.37 5.20 -3.12
CA ILE A 60 2.11 4.23 -2.05
C ILE A 60 0.88 4.65 -1.22
N VAL A 61 0.82 5.92 -0.78
CA VAL A 61 -0.31 6.44 0.00
C VAL A 61 -1.61 6.44 -0.82
N ALA A 62 -1.54 6.79 -2.11
CA ALA A 62 -2.69 6.76 -3.01
C ALA A 62 -3.24 5.33 -3.17
N ARG A 63 -2.37 4.34 -3.39
CA ARG A 63 -2.77 2.93 -3.52
C ARG A 63 -3.36 2.37 -2.24
N LEU A 64 -2.75 2.66 -1.09
CA LEU A 64 -3.31 2.29 0.21
C LEU A 64 -4.71 2.90 0.43
N THR A 65 -4.90 4.14 -0.02
CA THR A 65 -6.20 4.82 0.01
C THR A 65 -7.23 4.16 -0.89
N ALA A 66 -6.86 3.81 -2.13
CA ALA A 66 -7.74 3.14 -3.08
C ALA A 66 -8.27 1.79 -2.55
N LEU A 67 -7.46 1.07 -1.77
CA LEU A 67 -7.88 -0.18 -1.13
C LEU A 67 -9.00 0.00 -0.07
N ASP A 68 -9.30 1.22 0.41
CA ASP A 68 -10.44 1.50 1.31
C ASP A 68 -11.65 2.13 0.60
N ASP A 69 -11.62 2.29 -0.72
CA ASP A 69 -12.69 2.95 -1.47
C ASP A 69 -14.06 2.27 -1.26
N LYS A 70 -15.15 3.02 -1.22
CA LYS A 70 -16.52 2.50 -1.04
C LYS A 70 -17.35 2.55 -2.31
N ASP A 71 -16.86 3.21 -3.35
CA ASP A 71 -17.64 3.46 -4.54
C ASP A 71 -17.91 2.16 -5.31
N ILE A 72 -19.14 2.05 -5.81
CA ILE A 72 -19.59 0.87 -6.55
C ILE A 72 -18.79 0.77 -7.85
N GLY A 73 -18.24 -0.41 -8.12
CA GLY A 73 -17.38 -0.66 -9.27
C GLY A 73 -15.89 -0.56 -8.96
N ASN A 74 -15.52 0.02 -7.82
CA ASN A 74 -14.12 0.09 -7.41
C ASN A 74 -13.67 -1.20 -6.73
N ARG A 75 -12.44 -1.61 -7.02
CA ARG A 75 -11.83 -2.79 -6.41
C ARG A 75 -11.16 -2.38 -5.10
N SER A 76 -11.77 -2.74 -3.98
CA SER A 76 -11.31 -2.37 -2.65
C SER A 76 -11.69 -3.44 -1.63
N PHE A 77 -11.17 -3.32 -0.40
CA PHE A 77 -11.59 -4.19 0.69
C PHE A 77 -13.07 -4.00 1.07
N GLN A 78 -13.64 -2.82 0.85
CA GLN A 78 -15.04 -2.54 1.19
C GLN A 78 -16.00 -3.21 0.22
N THR A 79 -15.72 -3.10 -1.07
CA THR A 79 -16.54 -3.70 -2.13
C THR A 79 -16.41 -5.22 -2.11
N THR A 80 -15.19 -5.72 -1.89
CA THR A 80 -14.92 -7.17 -1.73
C THR A 80 -15.62 -7.74 -0.50
N PHE A 81 -15.53 -7.08 0.66
CA PHE A 81 -16.26 -7.54 1.86
C PHE A 81 -17.77 -7.52 1.67
N SER A 82 -18.30 -6.55 0.92
CA SER A 82 -19.72 -6.51 0.58
C SER A 82 -20.14 -7.65 -0.34
N ALA A 83 -19.30 -8.01 -1.31
CA ALA A 83 -19.50 -9.16 -2.19
C ALA A 83 -19.48 -10.48 -1.40
N LEU A 84 -18.48 -10.69 -0.53
CA LEU A 84 -18.39 -11.87 0.33
C LEU A 84 -19.63 -12.07 1.20
N LYS A 85 -20.14 -10.99 1.81
CA LYS A 85 -21.39 -11.06 2.60
C LYS A 85 -22.60 -11.46 1.76
N ARG A 86 -22.72 -10.91 0.55
CA ARG A 86 -23.81 -11.24 -0.39
C ARG A 86 -23.73 -12.71 -0.83
N GLU A 87 -22.53 -13.25 -0.94
CA GLU A 87 -22.25 -14.63 -1.37
C GLU A 87 -22.27 -15.65 -0.22
N GLY A 88 -22.72 -15.24 0.98
CA GLY A 88 -22.99 -16.16 2.08
C GLY A 88 -21.83 -16.40 3.03
N LEU A 89 -20.89 -15.44 3.17
CA LEU A 89 -19.88 -15.46 4.23
C LEU A 89 -20.52 -15.71 5.60
N ASP A 90 -20.01 -16.69 6.35
CA ASP A 90 -20.60 -17.07 7.62
C ASP A 90 -20.56 -15.92 8.66
N PRO A 91 -21.48 -15.89 9.65
CA PRO A 91 -21.57 -14.78 10.60
C PRO A 91 -20.30 -14.54 11.43
N LYS A 92 -19.57 -15.61 11.78
CA LYS A 92 -18.35 -15.49 12.59
C LYS A 92 -17.24 -14.82 11.79
N ASN A 93 -17.02 -15.25 10.54
CA ASN A 93 -16.06 -14.60 9.65
C ASN A 93 -16.51 -13.22 9.20
N THR A 94 -17.82 -12.98 9.06
CA THR A 94 -18.37 -11.65 8.75
C THR A 94 -17.97 -10.62 9.81
N ASN A 95 -18.16 -10.94 11.09
CA ASN A 95 -17.77 -10.03 12.18
C ASN A 95 -16.26 -9.80 12.20
N ARG A 96 -15.48 -10.89 12.15
CA ARG A 96 -14.01 -10.86 12.20
C ARG A 96 -13.40 -10.05 11.06
N ILE A 97 -13.81 -10.31 9.81
CA ILE A 97 -13.31 -9.58 8.64
C ILE A 97 -13.81 -8.13 8.68
N GLY A 98 -15.05 -7.89 9.11
CA GLY A 98 -15.60 -6.54 9.26
C GLY A 98 -14.79 -5.66 10.22
N GLU A 99 -14.32 -6.21 11.34
CA GLU A 99 -13.41 -5.53 12.27
C GLU A 99 -12.08 -5.16 11.61
N GLN A 100 -11.49 -6.08 10.83
CA GLN A 100 -10.22 -5.82 10.14
C GLN A 100 -10.37 -4.78 9.02
N VAL A 101 -11.48 -4.83 8.27
CA VAL A 101 -11.84 -3.79 7.28
C VAL A 101 -11.96 -2.41 7.94
N LYS A 102 -12.57 -2.34 9.13
CA LYS A 102 -12.67 -1.09 9.90
C LYS A 102 -11.31 -0.61 10.42
N ALA A 103 -10.49 -1.52 10.93
CA ALA A 103 -9.14 -1.21 11.41
C ALA A 103 -8.24 -0.71 10.27
N TYR A 104 -8.31 -1.33 9.09
CA TYR A 104 -7.61 -0.86 7.89
C TYR A 104 -8.00 0.57 7.52
N ARG A 105 -9.32 0.84 7.45
CA ARG A 105 -9.83 2.19 7.20
C ARG A 105 -9.29 3.23 8.16
N GLN A 106 -9.28 2.92 9.46
CA GLN A 106 -8.78 3.83 10.49
C GLN A 106 -7.31 4.16 10.26
N ALA A 107 -6.47 3.15 10.01
CA ALA A 107 -5.06 3.33 9.73
C ALA A 107 -4.82 4.20 8.47
N VAL A 108 -5.53 3.91 7.37
CA VAL A 108 -5.43 4.68 6.13
C VAL A 108 -5.89 6.12 6.30
N ASN A 109 -6.94 6.37 7.09
CA ASN A 109 -7.39 7.73 7.38
C ASN A 109 -6.33 8.53 8.14
N THR A 110 -5.70 7.94 9.16
CA THR A 110 -4.57 8.57 9.87
C THR A 110 -3.44 8.90 8.89
N LEU A 111 -3.03 7.92 8.07
CA LEU A 111 -1.98 8.10 7.05
C LEU A 111 -2.30 9.24 6.08
N LYS A 112 -3.54 9.36 5.60
CA LYS A 112 -3.96 10.45 4.70
C LYS A 112 -3.83 11.82 5.35
N VAL A 113 -4.26 11.94 6.62
CA VAL A 113 -4.17 13.22 7.34
C VAL A 113 -2.71 13.60 7.55
N GLU A 114 -1.87 12.66 8.01
CA GLU A 114 -0.43 12.87 8.18
C GLU A 114 0.25 13.27 6.87
N HIS A 115 0.02 12.50 5.79
CA HIS A 115 0.61 12.78 4.48
C HIS A 115 0.18 14.15 3.95
N ARG A 116 -1.12 14.47 4.04
CA ARG A 116 -1.62 15.78 3.62
C ARG A 116 -0.96 16.89 4.42
N ASN A 117 -0.91 16.80 5.74
CA ASN A 117 -0.36 17.87 6.58
C ASN A 117 1.14 18.09 6.31
N ASN A 118 1.89 17.01 6.10
CA ASN A 118 3.34 17.08 5.93
C ASN A 118 3.76 17.46 4.49
N TYR A 119 2.97 17.10 3.46
CA TYR A 119 3.38 17.22 2.05
C TYR A 119 2.51 18.14 1.18
N ILE A 120 1.25 18.38 1.56
CA ILE A 120 0.26 19.04 0.67
C ILE A 120 -0.31 20.33 1.31
N GLY A 121 -0.60 20.31 2.60
CA GLY A 121 -1.52 21.25 3.25
C GLY A 121 -0.95 22.62 3.56
N HIS A 122 0.36 22.77 3.66
CA HIS A 122 1.01 24.03 3.99
C HIS A 122 2.18 24.29 3.03
N VAL A 123 1.87 24.98 1.94
CA VAL A 123 2.87 25.71 1.15
C VAL A 123 2.97 27.08 1.83
N ASP A 124 3.85 27.18 2.82
CA ASP A 124 4.12 28.48 3.45
C ASP A 124 4.62 29.45 2.38
N GLU A 125 4.33 30.74 2.58
CA GLU A 125 4.70 31.84 1.66
C GLU A 125 6.21 31.88 1.35
N PHE A 126 7.03 31.28 2.22
CA PHE A 126 8.49 31.16 2.11
C PHE A 126 9.00 29.72 2.05
N ALA A 127 8.12 28.72 1.84
CA ALA A 127 8.56 27.32 1.76
C ALA A 127 9.49 27.11 0.56
N SER A 128 10.69 26.56 0.81
CA SER A 128 11.56 26.10 -0.27
C SER A 128 10.92 24.92 -1.00
N VAL A 129 11.00 24.91 -2.33
CA VAL A 129 10.57 23.79 -3.17
C VAL A 129 11.66 22.70 -3.11
N THR A 130 11.81 22.09 -1.95
CA THR A 130 12.77 21.01 -1.70
C THR A 130 12.05 19.74 -1.28
N PRO A 131 12.52 18.55 -1.68
CA PRO A 131 11.90 17.29 -1.30
C PRO A 131 11.80 17.13 0.22
N ARG A 132 10.59 16.83 0.73
CA ARG A 132 10.31 16.76 2.18
C ARG A 132 10.53 15.39 2.79
N ILE A 133 10.87 14.39 1.95
CA ILE A 133 10.97 12.98 2.32
C ILE A 133 12.02 12.69 3.41
N LEU A 134 13.08 13.51 3.49
CA LEU A 134 14.10 13.40 4.53
C LEU A 134 13.64 14.03 5.86
N ASP A 135 12.99 15.20 5.78
CA ASP A 135 12.63 15.98 6.97
C ASP A 135 11.37 15.44 7.66
N ASN A 136 10.41 14.93 6.88
CA ASN A 136 9.10 14.49 7.36
C ASN A 136 8.70 13.13 6.75
N PRO A 137 9.43 12.04 7.03
CA PRO A 137 9.14 10.74 6.43
C PRO A 137 7.73 10.25 6.78
N VAL A 138 7.01 9.71 5.79
CA VAL A 138 5.68 9.13 6.00
C VAL A 138 5.82 7.64 6.34
N SER A 139 5.32 7.23 7.50
CA SER A 139 5.29 5.82 7.87
C SER A 139 4.02 5.15 7.35
N PHE A 140 4.14 4.36 6.29
CA PHE A 140 3.04 3.57 5.72
C PHE A 140 3.10 2.07 6.11
N ASN A 141 4.06 1.66 6.93
CA ASN A 141 4.34 0.24 7.22
C ASN A 141 3.17 -0.51 7.87
N ASP A 142 2.46 0.14 8.81
CA ASP A 142 1.29 -0.45 9.47
C ASP A 142 0.16 -0.66 8.45
N CYS A 143 -0.12 0.33 7.61
CA CYS A 143 -1.14 0.23 6.56
C CYS A 143 -0.82 -0.90 5.56
N VAL A 144 0.43 -1.01 5.10
CA VAL A 144 0.86 -2.10 4.19
C VAL A 144 0.69 -3.47 4.85
N SER A 145 1.11 -3.60 6.12
CA SER A 145 0.98 -4.86 6.86
C SER A 145 -0.48 -5.26 7.03
N ARG A 146 -1.36 -4.28 7.32
CA ARG A 146 -2.80 -4.51 7.42
C ARG A 146 -3.42 -4.89 6.08
N ALA A 147 -3.01 -4.28 4.97
CA ALA A 147 -3.51 -4.63 3.64
C ALA A 147 -3.21 -6.11 3.30
N VAL A 148 -1.97 -6.53 3.50
CA VAL A 148 -1.54 -7.92 3.27
C VAL A 148 -2.33 -8.89 4.15
N ASN A 149 -2.39 -8.63 5.45
CA ASN A 149 -3.09 -9.50 6.38
C ASN A 149 -4.59 -9.54 6.10
N LEU A 150 -5.21 -8.41 5.76
CA LEU A 150 -6.64 -8.36 5.44
C LEU A 150 -6.96 -9.20 4.20
N LEU A 151 -6.13 -9.12 3.16
CA LEU A 151 -6.33 -9.92 1.96
C LEU A 151 -6.20 -11.43 2.25
N ASP A 152 -5.24 -11.84 3.09
CA ASP A 152 -5.13 -13.24 3.54
C ASP A 152 -6.41 -13.69 4.26
N GLN A 153 -6.94 -12.84 5.15
CA GLN A 153 -8.14 -13.15 5.92
C GLN A 153 -9.39 -13.26 5.04
N MET A 154 -9.49 -12.45 3.98
CA MET A 154 -10.59 -12.53 3.02
C MET A 154 -10.47 -13.75 2.09
N THR A 155 -9.25 -14.14 1.74
CA THR A 155 -8.98 -15.30 0.87
C THR A 155 -8.99 -16.61 1.66
N GLY A 156 -8.91 -16.55 3.00
CA GLY A 156 -8.85 -17.71 3.89
C GLY A 156 -7.52 -18.45 3.89
N ARG A 157 -6.48 -17.88 3.27
CA ARG A 157 -5.13 -18.46 3.19
C ARG A 157 -4.08 -17.36 3.11
N GLN A 158 -2.85 -17.71 3.47
CA GLN A 158 -1.72 -16.83 3.28
C GLN A 158 -1.32 -16.75 1.81
N ILE A 159 -1.25 -15.53 1.27
CA ILE A 159 -0.82 -15.27 -0.11
C ILE A 159 0.69 -15.06 -0.18
N GLU A 160 1.33 -15.72 -1.14
CA GLU A 160 2.72 -15.48 -1.52
C GLU A 160 2.84 -14.34 -2.54
N TYR A 161 3.79 -13.44 -2.29
CA TYR A 161 4.09 -12.29 -3.15
C TYR A 161 5.54 -12.39 -3.62
N LEU A 162 5.73 -12.98 -4.80
CA LEU A 162 7.05 -13.17 -5.40
C LEU A 162 7.28 -12.13 -6.50
N PHE A 163 8.36 -11.37 -6.39
CA PHE A 163 8.80 -10.44 -7.41
C PHE A 163 9.94 -11.02 -8.24
N HIS A 164 9.69 -11.18 -9.53
CA HIS A 164 10.67 -11.64 -10.51
C HIS A 164 11.22 -10.41 -11.23
N ILE A 165 12.47 -10.03 -10.95
CA ILE A 165 13.12 -8.89 -11.62
C ILE A 165 13.51 -9.25 -13.05
N GLY A 166 13.87 -10.51 -13.28
CA GLY A 166 14.19 -11.07 -14.57
C GLY A 166 13.87 -12.56 -14.61
N SER A 167 14.14 -13.20 -15.75
CA SER A 167 13.80 -14.61 -15.99
C SER A 167 14.75 -15.60 -15.32
N THR A 168 15.90 -15.14 -14.80
CA THR A 168 16.99 -16.02 -14.32
C THR A 168 17.30 -15.84 -12.84
N GLU A 169 16.89 -14.72 -12.24
CA GLU A 169 17.15 -14.36 -10.86
C GLU A 169 16.21 -15.09 -9.91
N VAL A 170 16.70 -15.39 -8.71
CA VAL A 170 15.87 -15.97 -7.64
C VAL A 170 14.77 -14.95 -7.28
N PRO A 171 13.49 -15.37 -7.26
CA PRO A 171 12.39 -14.46 -6.96
C PRO A 171 12.51 -13.89 -5.54
N ILE A 172 12.18 -12.60 -5.41
CA ILE A 172 12.20 -11.92 -4.11
C ILE A 172 10.87 -12.16 -3.41
N ASP A 173 10.92 -12.72 -2.21
CA ASP A 173 9.76 -12.79 -1.31
C ASP A 173 9.48 -11.41 -0.69
N LEU A 174 8.49 -10.72 -1.26
CA LEU A 174 8.16 -9.35 -0.85
C LEU A 174 7.58 -9.30 0.56
N ARG A 175 6.89 -10.35 1.02
CA ARG A 175 6.34 -10.39 2.38
C ARG A 175 7.46 -10.47 3.41
N LYS A 176 8.48 -11.31 3.19
CA LYS A 176 9.67 -11.36 4.05
C LYS A 176 10.43 -10.02 4.03
N SER A 177 10.47 -9.36 2.88
CA SER A 177 11.13 -8.06 2.76
C SER A 177 10.49 -6.98 3.65
N LEU A 178 9.18 -7.11 3.95
CA LEU A 178 8.47 -6.18 4.84
C LEU A 178 8.98 -6.21 6.28
N SER A 179 9.27 -7.40 6.82
CA SER A 179 9.66 -7.62 8.22
C SER A 179 11.16 -7.39 8.47
N SER A 180 12.01 -7.62 7.47
CA SER A 180 13.46 -7.41 7.57
C SER A 180 13.90 -5.93 7.72
N SER A 181 12.98 -4.96 7.62
CA SER A 181 13.29 -3.53 7.78
C SER A 181 12.95 -2.95 9.16
N GLN A 182 12.50 -3.78 10.13
CA GLN A 182 12.24 -3.34 11.51
C GLN A 182 13.48 -3.39 12.42
N THR A 183 14.65 -3.76 11.89
CA THR A 183 15.90 -3.85 12.66
C THR A 183 16.89 -2.82 12.14
N LYS A 184 16.75 -1.57 12.58
CA LYS A 184 17.84 -0.59 12.71
C LYS A 184 17.50 0.36 13.85
#